data_AF-A0A5N5V457-F1
#
_entry.id   AF-A0A5N5V457-F1
#
_cell.length_a   1.000
_cell.length_b   1.000
_cell.length_c   1.000
_cell.angle_alpha   90.00
_cell.angle_beta   90.00
_cell.angle_gamma   90.00
#
_symmetry.space_group_name_H-M   'P 1'
#
loop_
_entity.id
_entity.type
_entity.pdbx_description
1 polymer ?
#
loop_
_entity_poly.entity_id
_entity_poly.type
_entity_poly.pdbx_seq_one_letter_code
_entity_poly.pdbx_strand_id
1 'polypeptide(L)'
;MTPLTFLMSREVAHYQQFTAALNELPVNFPPGQLPADPRFQNVAFNMSNGKGSVRGPWNEGQGPWPEGIEWDYVEKPEKQWLGTSLRDNKGAETNPDGGPDIDAEKPFTHEQHVAQN
;
A
#
# COMPACT_ATOMS: atom_id res chain seq x y z
N MET A 1 1.24 37.81 19.24
CA MET A 1 1.28 36.57 18.44
C MET A 1 1.04 36.95 16.98
N THR A 2 1.89 36.55 16.05
CA THR A 2 1.68 36.88 14.62
C THR A 2 0.65 35.93 13.99
N PRO A 3 -0.01 36.30 12.88
CA PRO A 3 -0.91 35.40 12.16
C PRO A 3 -0.24 34.08 11.75
N LEU A 4 1.04 34.12 11.32
CA LEU A 4 1.79 32.91 10.96
C LEU A 4 2.03 32.00 12.17
N THR A 5 2.41 32.56 13.32
CA THR A 5 2.58 31.78 14.55
C THR A 5 1.27 31.10 14.98
N PHE A 6 0.13 31.78 14.81
CA PHE A 6 -1.18 31.18 15.06
C PHE A 6 -1.48 30.01 14.12
N LEU A 7 -1.31 30.20 12.79
CA LEU A 7 -1.57 29.16 11.80
C LEU A 7 -0.68 27.93 12.00
N MET A 8 0.62 28.12 12.22
CA MET A 8 1.55 27.02 12.51
C MET A 8 1.15 26.24 13.78
N SER A 9 0.67 26.94 14.82
CA SER A 9 0.17 26.28 16.03
C SER A 9 -1.13 25.49 15.78
N ARG A 10 -2.01 25.99 14.91
CA ARG A 10 -3.23 25.29 14.50
C ARG A 10 -2.92 24.07 13.63
N GLU A 11 -1.92 24.15 12.76
CA GLU A 11 -1.45 23.01 11.97
C GLU A 11 -0.92 21.89 12.87
N VAL A 12 -0.10 22.21 13.88
CA VAL A 12 0.34 21.22 14.89
C VAL A 12 -0.85 20.57 15.60
N ALA A 13 -1.85 21.36 16.00
CA ALA A 13 -3.06 20.83 16.61
C ALA A 13 -3.82 19.89 15.64
N HIS A 14 -3.94 20.24 14.36
CA HIS A 14 -4.57 19.38 13.37
C HIS A 14 -3.82 18.05 13.20
N TYR A 15 -2.48 18.06 13.14
CA TYR A 15 -1.68 16.83 13.07
C TYR A 15 -1.93 15.92 14.27
N GLN A 16 -1.98 16.49 15.49
CA GLN A 16 -2.28 15.72 16.70
C GLN A 16 -3.71 15.15 16.69
N GLN A 17 -4.70 15.93 16.26
CA GLN A 17 -6.08 15.49 16.16
C GLN A 17 -6.26 14.34 15.14
N PHE A 18 -5.63 14.44 13.97
CA PHE A 18 -5.69 13.37 12.96
C PHE A 18 -4.95 12.12 13.42
N THR A 19 -3.84 12.26 14.15
CA THR A 19 -3.12 11.11 14.72
C THR A 19 -3.96 10.40 15.78
N ALA A 20 -4.61 11.16 16.68
CA ALA A 20 -5.52 10.58 17.68
C ALA A 20 -6.70 9.85 17.02
N ALA A 21 -7.32 10.46 16.01
CA ALA A 21 -8.41 9.82 15.26
C ALA A 21 -7.95 8.53 14.56
N LEU A 22 -6.75 8.52 13.95
CA LEU A 22 -6.20 7.32 13.31
C LEU A 22 -5.98 6.18 14.31
N ASN A 23 -5.53 6.49 15.53
CA ASN A 23 -5.32 5.50 16.59
C ASN A 23 -6.62 4.98 17.21
N GLU A 24 -7.73 5.74 17.13
CA GLU A 24 -9.05 5.32 17.60
C GLU A 24 -9.84 4.51 16.56
N LEU A 25 -9.47 4.59 15.28
CA LEU A 25 -10.15 3.83 14.24
C LEU A 25 -10.00 2.32 14.51
N PRO A 26 -11.09 1.54 14.40
CA PRO A 26 -11.00 0.10 14.51
C PRO A 26 -10.08 -0.44 13.42
N VAL A 27 -9.53 -1.62 13.70
CA VAL A 27 -8.54 -2.31 12.87
C VAL A 27 -9.11 -2.64 11.49
N ASN A 28 -9.03 -1.68 10.59
CA ASN A 28 -9.54 -1.78 9.23
C ASN A 28 -8.62 -1.05 8.25
N PHE A 29 -7.32 -1.06 8.53
CA PHE A 29 -6.31 -0.61 7.59
C PHE A 29 -5.61 -1.85 7.02
N PRO A 30 -5.70 -2.12 5.70
CA PRO A 30 -6.28 -1.26 4.67
C PRO A 30 -7.81 -1.26 4.76
N PRO A 31 -8.46 -0.15 4.38
CA PRO A 31 -9.92 -0.14 4.27
C PRO A 31 -10.34 -1.12 3.19
N GLY A 32 -11.20 -2.07 3.54
CA GLY A 32 -11.71 -3.09 2.62
C GLY A 32 -11.98 -4.41 3.31
N GLN A 33 -13.09 -5.06 2.95
CA GLN A 33 -13.42 -6.39 3.48
C GLN A 33 -12.66 -7.49 2.74
N LEU A 34 -12.40 -7.29 1.44
CA LEU A 34 -11.73 -8.26 0.60
C LEU A 34 -10.21 -8.08 0.63
N PRO A 35 -9.43 -9.15 0.39
CA PRO A 35 -7.98 -9.05 0.26
C PRO A 35 -7.57 -8.16 -0.92
N ALA A 36 -6.28 -7.88 -1.04
CA ALA A 36 -5.74 -7.29 -2.27
C ALA A 36 -5.39 -8.41 -3.25
N ASP A 37 -5.53 -8.14 -4.54
CA ASP A 37 -5.09 -9.07 -5.56
C ASP A 37 -3.55 -9.16 -5.55
N PRO A 38 -2.97 -10.36 -5.35
CA PRO A 38 -1.53 -10.53 -5.21
C PRO A 38 -0.75 -10.09 -6.45
N ARG A 39 -1.39 -10.03 -7.63
CA ARG A 39 -0.76 -9.57 -8.88
C ARG A 39 -0.46 -8.08 -8.86
N PHE A 40 -1.11 -7.31 -7.99
CA PHE A 40 -0.99 -5.85 -8.00
C PHE A 40 -0.55 -5.28 -6.64
N GLN A 41 -0.67 -6.05 -5.55
CA GLN A 41 -0.52 -5.53 -4.20
C GLN A 41 0.88 -4.96 -3.88
N ASN A 42 1.94 -5.63 -4.34
CA ASN A 42 3.33 -5.32 -4.01
C ASN A 42 4.15 -4.85 -5.22
N VAL A 43 3.47 -4.43 -6.29
CA VAL A 43 4.14 -3.99 -7.51
C VAL A 43 4.32 -2.48 -7.51
N ALA A 44 5.57 -2.02 -7.61
CA ALA A 44 5.90 -0.62 -7.74
C ALA A 44 6.32 -0.30 -9.18
N PHE A 45 5.53 0.52 -9.86
CA PHE A 45 5.81 0.91 -11.25
C PHE A 45 6.62 2.19 -11.34
N ASN A 46 7.66 2.17 -12.15
CA ASN A 46 8.28 3.39 -12.64
C ASN A 46 7.42 4.03 -13.72
N MET A 47 6.66 5.06 -13.36
CA MET A 47 5.86 5.84 -14.31
C MET A 47 6.59 7.08 -14.83
N SER A 48 7.86 7.27 -14.46
CA SER A 48 8.67 8.42 -14.87
C SER A 48 9.55 8.10 -16.08
N ASN A 49 9.55 9.00 -17.06
CA ASN A 49 10.47 8.95 -18.22
C ASN A 49 11.75 9.78 -17.99
N GLY A 50 11.97 10.25 -16.75
CA GLY A 50 13.12 11.07 -16.39
C GLY A 50 14.44 10.29 -16.35
N LYS A 51 15.56 11.01 -16.16
CA LYS A 51 16.92 10.42 -16.15
C LYS A 51 17.28 9.63 -14.87
N GLY A 52 16.30 9.27 -14.05
CA GLY A 52 16.56 8.55 -12.82
C GLY A 52 15.28 8.06 -12.17
N SER A 53 15.35 6.81 -11.71
CA SER A 53 14.34 6.16 -10.90
C SER A 53 14.74 6.26 -9.44
N VAL A 54 13.89 6.88 -8.62
CA VAL A 54 14.16 7.02 -7.18
C VAL A 54 13.70 5.75 -6.48
N ARG A 55 14.61 5.12 -5.73
CA ARG A 55 14.35 3.93 -4.94
C ARG A 55 14.36 4.24 -3.44
N GLY A 56 13.54 3.56 -2.67
CA GLY A 56 13.40 3.74 -1.23
C GLY A 56 12.42 2.75 -0.59
N PRO A 57 12.15 2.87 0.72
CA PRO A 57 11.31 1.90 1.45
C PRO A 57 9.89 1.71 0.89
N TRP A 58 9.41 2.65 0.08
CA TRP A 58 8.09 2.62 -0.56
C TRP A 58 8.09 1.92 -1.94
N ASN A 59 9.23 1.42 -2.44
CA ASN A 59 9.32 0.69 -3.71
C ASN A 59 10.56 -0.25 -3.82
N GLU A 60 11.18 -0.59 -2.69
CA GLU A 60 12.37 -1.45 -2.63
C GLU A 60 12.40 -2.23 -1.30
N GLY A 61 12.80 -3.50 -1.37
CA GLY A 61 12.96 -4.38 -0.22
C GLY A 61 11.63 -4.81 0.41
N GLN A 62 11.67 -5.16 1.70
CA GLN A 62 10.50 -5.54 2.49
C GLN A 62 9.53 -4.36 2.62
N GLY A 63 8.29 -4.56 2.17
CA GLY A 63 7.22 -3.58 2.34
C GLY A 63 6.51 -3.69 3.68
N PRO A 64 5.37 -3.00 3.86
CA PRO A 64 4.57 -3.02 5.10
C PRO A 64 3.82 -4.35 5.33
N TRP A 65 4.07 -5.37 4.51
CA TRP A 65 3.45 -6.69 4.60
C TRP A 65 4.21 -7.59 5.59
N PRO A 66 3.66 -8.78 5.92
CA PRO A 66 4.40 -9.80 6.66
C PRO A 66 5.76 -10.13 6.03
N GLU A 67 6.66 -10.67 6.86
CA GLU A 67 8.02 -11.01 6.47
C GLU A 67 8.03 -11.96 5.24
N GLY A 68 8.88 -11.64 4.27
CA GLY A 68 9.04 -12.42 3.03
C GLY A 68 8.28 -11.87 1.83
N ILE A 69 7.51 -10.79 1.98
CA ILE A 69 6.88 -10.08 0.87
C ILE A 69 7.66 -8.80 0.59
N GLU A 70 8.39 -8.80 -0.52
CA GLU A 70 9.15 -7.65 -0.99
C GLU A 70 8.45 -6.92 -2.13
N TRP A 71 8.86 -5.68 -2.37
CA TRP A 71 8.46 -4.90 -3.54
C TRP A 71 8.92 -5.56 -4.84
N ASP A 72 7.98 -5.83 -5.75
CA ASP A 72 8.28 -6.14 -7.14
C ASP A 72 8.36 -4.83 -7.95
N TYR A 73 9.57 -4.41 -8.27
CA TYR A 73 9.79 -3.13 -8.92
C TYR A 73 9.87 -3.27 -10.45
N VAL A 74 8.96 -2.59 -11.13
CA VAL A 74 8.84 -2.62 -12.59
C VAL A 74 9.38 -1.32 -13.17
N GLU A 75 10.59 -1.39 -13.73
CA GLU A 75 11.31 -0.23 -14.28
C GLU A 75 10.76 0.27 -15.61
N LYS A 76 10.21 -0.61 -16.46
CA LYS A 76 9.63 -0.27 -17.76
C LYS A 76 8.27 -0.93 -17.92
N PRO A 77 7.20 -0.37 -17.33
CA PRO A 77 5.88 -0.98 -17.30
C PRO A 77 5.36 -1.34 -18.69
N GLU A 78 5.67 -0.54 -19.70
CA GLU A 78 5.27 -0.75 -21.10
C GLU A 78 5.88 -2.01 -21.73
N LYS A 79 7.02 -2.48 -21.22
CA LYS A 79 7.71 -3.67 -21.73
C LYS A 79 7.56 -4.88 -20.82
N GLN A 80 7.61 -4.65 -19.51
CA GLN A 80 7.69 -5.71 -18.50
C GLN A 80 6.31 -6.13 -17.97
N TRP A 81 5.29 -5.28 -18.11
CA TRP A 81 3.99 -5.50 -17.47
C TRP A 81 2.79 -5.37 -18.42
N LEU A 82 2.77 -4.39 -19.30
CA LEU A 82 1.59 -4.07 -20.14
C LEU A 82 1.29 -5.09 -21.24
N GLY A 83 2.33 -5.75 -21.77
CA GLY A 83 2.20 -6.75 -22.84
C GLY A 83 2.44 -8.19 -22.37
N THR A 84 2.43 -8.44 -21.07
CA THR A 84 2.72 -9.77 -20.50
C THR A 84 1.47 -10.38 -19.87
N SER A 85 1.48 -11.70 -19.68
CA SER A 85 0.39 -12.43 -19.02
C SER A 85 0.36 -12.26 -17.50
N LEU A 86 1.25 -11.44 -16.92
CA LEU A 86 1.35 -11.22 -15.48
C LEU A 86 0.09 -10.57 -14.89
N ARG A 87 -0.63 -9.80 -15.70
CA ARG A 87 -1.88 -9.12 -15.35
C ARG A 87 -3.14 -9.94 -15.67
N ASP A 88 -2.99 -11.08 -16.32
CA ASP A 88 -4.13 -11.84 -16.83
C ASP A 88 -4.95 -12.39 -15.68
N ASN A 89 -6.27 -12.18 -15.74
CA ASN A 89 -7.19 -12.66 -14.71
C ASN A 89 -7.35 -14.18 -14.84
N LYS A 90 -6.76 -14.91 -13.89
CA LYS A 90 -6.90 -16.36 -13.78
C LYS A 90 -8.05 -16.79 -12.88
N GLY A 91 -8.87 -15.87 -12.40
CA GLY A 91 -10.01 -16.15 -11.54
C GLY A 91 -10.98 -17.17 -12.13
N ALA A 92 -11.19 -17.19 -13.45
CA ALA A 92 -12.03 -18.23 -14.08
C ALA A 92 -11.41 -19.64 -14.02
N GLU A 93 -10.09 -19.75 -13.93
CA GLU A 93 -9.36 -21.02 -13.81
C GLU A 93 -9.23 -21.44 -12.33
N THR A 94 -8.97 -20.48 -11.44
CA THR A 94 -8.68 -20.74 -10.02
C THR A 94 -9.89 -20.62 -9.10
N ASN A 95 -10.97 -19.96 -9.55
CA ASN A 95 -12.21 -19.72 -8.83
C ASN A 95 -13.42 -19.68 -9.81
N PRO A 96 -13.76 -20.83 -10.43
CA PRO A 96 -14.78 -20.93 -11.48
C PRO A 96 -16.21 -20.62 -10.99
N ASP A 97 -16.44 -20.70 -9.68
CA ASP A 97 -17.75 -20.44 -9.06
C ASP A 97 -18.05 -18.94 -8.89
N GLY A 98 -17.10 -18.06 -9.26
CA GLY A 98 -17.31 -16.61 -9.26
C GLY A 98 -17.39 -15.99 -7.87
N GLY A 99 -16.84 -16.66 -6.85
CA GLY A 99 -16.72 -16.08 -5.52
C GLY A 99 -15.80 -14.85 -5.52
N PRO A 100 -15.92 -13.95 -4.55
CA PRO A 100 -15.00 -12.80 -4.41
C PRO A 100 -13.56 -13.20 -4.05
N ASP A 101 -13.27 -14.49 -3.84
CA ASP A 101 -11.98 -14.99 -3.37
C ASP A 101 -10.92 -14.97 -4.47
N ILE A 102 -10.19 -13.86 -4.49
CA ILE A 102 -8.74 -13.92 -4.52
C ILE A 102 -8.28 -14.78 -3.33
N ASP A 103 -7.58 -15.87 -3.61
CA ASP A 103 -6.96 -16.75 -2.59
C ASP A 103 -5.76 -16.02 -1.96
N ALA A 104 -6.07 -15.03 -1.14
CA ALA A 104 -5.13 -14.18 -0.44
C ALA A 104 -5.75 -13.78 0.90
N GLU A 105 -4.94 -13.71 1.95
CA GLU A 105 -5.39 -13.14 3.22
C GLU A 105 -5.18 -11.64 3.21
N LYS A 106 -6.05 -10.88 3.90
CA LYS A 106 -5.85 -9.45 4.10
C LYS A 106 -4.56 -9.27 4.92
N PRO A 107 -3.47 -8.74 4.32
CA PRO A 107 -2.14 -8.98 4.88
C PRO A 107 -1.79 -8.05 6.04
N PHE A 108 -2.60 -7.02 6.32
CA PHE A 108 -2.29 -6.07 7.38
C PHE A 108 -3.51 -5.60 8.17
N THR A 109 -3.21 -5.36 9.44
CA THR A 109 -4.03 -4.74 10.46
C THR A 109 -3.15 -3.69 11.15
N HIS A 110 -3.68 -2.50 11.48
CA HIS A 110 -2.92 -1.41 12.11
C HIS A 110 -2.20 -1.82 13.42
N GLU A 111 -2.68 -2.88 14.09
CA GLU A 111 -2.11 -3.38 15.36
C GLU A 111 -0.64 -3.83 15.26
N GLN A 112 -0.15 -4.19 14.07
CA GLN A 112 1.22 -4.66 13.86
C GLN A 112 2.29 -3.56 14.02
N HIS A 113 1.90 -2.29 14.21
CA HIS A 113 2.80 -1.15 14.38
C HIS A 113 2.80 -0.53 15.79
N VAL A 114 2.14 -1.16 16.77
CA VAL A 114 2.27 -0.70 18.16
C VAL A 114 3.65 -1.12 18.66
N ALA A 115 4.51 -0.14 18.97
CA ALA A 115 5.76 -0.41 19.67
C ALA A 115 5.43 -1.17 20.96
N GLN A 116 5.88 -2.43 21.06
CA GLN A 116 5.87 -3.15 22.31
C GLN A 116 6.84 -2.42 23.26
N ASN A 117 6.33 -2.04 24.44
CA ASN A 117 7.05 -1.30 25.47
C ASN A 117 8.39 -1.93 25.86
#